data_AF-A0A819ZHM5-F1
#
_entry.id   AF-A0A819ZHM5-F1
#
_cell.length_a   1.000
_cell.length_b   1.000
_cell.length_c   1.000
_cell.angle_alpha   90.00
_cell.angle_beta   90.00
_cell.angle_gamma   90.00
#
_symmetry.space_group_name_H-M   'P 1'
#
loop_
_entity.id
_entity.type
_entity.pdbx_description
1 polymer ?
#
loop_
_entity_poly.entity_id
_entity_poly.type
_entity_poly.pdbx_seq_one_letter_code
_entity_poly.pdbx_strand_id
1 'polypeptide(L)'
;MWIKAVTGAQTTDADTVIDRMVGVAVPNLSGGYASMLANHYITKPVYIGSITDDGQFDVVYQTPGLVAGDAWSDYLSSSAPLISDWRKPLACGEFNTNNHKCEDP
;
A
#
# COMPACT_ATOMS: atom_id res chain seq x y z
N MET A 1 -12.67 -1.66 -1.87
CA MET A 1 -11.94 -0.58 -2.56
C MET A 1 -12.22 -0.59 -4.06
N TRP A 2 -11.95 -1.70 -4.77
CA TRP A 2 -12.23 -1.86 -6.20
C TRP A 2 -13.63 -1.39 -6.64
N ILE A 3 -14.70 -1.84 -5.98
CA ILE A 3 -16.08 -1.40 -6.31
C ILE A 3 -16.21 0.13 -6.32
N LYS A 4 -15.65 0.81 -5.31
CA LYS A 4 -15.71 2.28 -5.22
C LYS A 4 -14.94 2.95 -6.36
N ALA A 5 -13.80 2.38 -6.76
CA ALA A 5 -13.02 2.85 -7.90
C ALA A 5 -13.77 2.61 -9.23
N VAL A 6 -14.33 1.42 -9.46
CA VAL A 6 -15.16 1.08 -10.64
C VAL A 6 -16.36 1.99 -10.76
N THR A 7 -17.08 2.23 -9.66
CA THR A 7 -18.22 3.17 -9.66
C THR A 7 -17.77 4.59 -10.03
N GLY A 8 -16.63 5.05 -9.50
CA GLY A 8 -16.06 6.35 -9.85
C GLY A 8 -15.51 6.43 -11.29
N ALA A 9 -15.02 5.31 -11.82
CA ALA A 9 -14.49 5.19 -13.17
C ALA A 9 -15.59 5.02 -14.23
N GLN A 10 -16.78 4.55 -13.83
CA GLN A 10 -17.89 4.18 -14.71
C GLN A 10 -17.49 3.13 -15.78
N THR A 11 -16.50 2.30 -15.45
CA THR A 11 -15.97 1.24 -16.30
C THR A 11 -15.30 0.18 -15.44
N THR A 12 -15.13 -1.01 -16.01
CA THR A 12 -14.31 -2.09 -15.46
C THR A 12 -12.97 -2.23 -16.18
N ASP A 13 -12.64 -1.30 -17.08
CA ASP A 13 -11.32 -1.20 -17.70
C ASP A 13 -10.22 -1.06 -16.63
N ALA A 14 -9.22 -1.94 -16.68
CA ALA A 14 -8.26 -2.11 -15.59
C ALA A 14 -7.44 -0.84 -15.34
N ASP A 15 -6.88 -0.24 -16.39
CA ASP A 15 -6.02 0.95 -16.28
C ASP A 15 -6.80 2.14 -15.74
N THR A 16 -8.01 2.35 -16.25
CA THR A 16 -8.89 3.43 -15.75
C THR A 16 -9.26 3.21 -14.29
N VAL A 17 -9.53 1.98 -13.88
CA VAL A 17 -9.88 1.65 -12.48
C VAL A 17 -8.68 1.83 -11.55
N ILE A 18 -7.47 1.46 -11.98
CA ILE A 18 -6.22 1.64 -11.24
C ILE A 18 -5.96 3.14 -11.01
N ASP A 19 -6.04 3.96 -12.07
CA ASP A 19 -5.87 5.42 -11.97
C ASP A 19 -6.90 6.04 -10.99
N ARG A 20 -8.11 5.48 -10.91
CA ARG A 20 -9.16 5.91 -9.97
C ARG A 20 -9.04 5.33 -8.57
N MET A 21 -8.15 4.36 -8.34
CA MET A 21 -8.03 3.69 -7.06
C MET A 21 -7.19 4.50 -6.07
N VAL A 22 -6.17 5.23 -6.53
CA VAL A 22 -5.31 6.06 -5.67
C VAL A 22 -6.14 7.07 -4.89
N GLY A 23 -5.96 7.11 -3.57
CA GLY A 23 -6.72 7.96 -2.65
C GLY A 23 -8.08 7.41 -2.21
N VAL A 24 -8.55 6.30 -2.78
CA VAL A 24 -9.78 5.66 -2.30
C VAL A 24 -9.57 5.15 -0.87
N ALA A 25 -10.43 5.59 0.04
CA ALA A 25 -10.52 5.09 1.40
C ALA A 25 -11.80 4.27 1.63
N VAL A 26 -11.68 3.15 2.34
CA VAL A 26 -12.78 2.27 2.76
C VAL A 26 -12.58 1.73 4.18
N PRO A 27 -13.64 1.39 4.93
CA PRO A 27 -13.50 0.66 6.19
C PRO A 27 -12.77 -0.68 5.98
N ASN A 28 -11.99 -1.10 6.97
CA ASN A 28 -11.26 -2.36 6.95
C ASN A 28 -11.66 -3.28 8.13
N LEU A 29 -11.20 -4.53 8.10
CA LEU A 29 -11.51 -5.54 9.11
C LEU A 29 -10.71 -5.38 10.41
N SER A 30 -9.81 -4.40 10.48
CA SER A 30 -9.05 -4.05 11.69
C SER A 30 -9.72 -2.90 12.48
N GLY A 31 -10.95 -2.54 12.14
CA GLY A 31 -11.73 -1.51 12.85
C GLY A 31 -11.42 -0.07 12.44
N GLY A 32 -10.62 0.14 11.40
CA GLY A 32 -10.26 1.47 10.89
C GLY A 32 -10.61 1.66 9.42
N TYR A 33 -9.90 2.58 8.77
CA TYR A 33 -9.96 2.79 7.32
C TYR A 33 -8.64 2.37 6.67
N ALA A 34 -8.72 1.80 5.48
CA ALA A 34 -7.58 1.59 4.58
C ALA A 34 -7.72 2.54 3.39
N SER A 35 -6.64 3.25 3.07
CA SER A 35 -6.55 4.15 1.92
C SER A 35 -5.52 3.61 0.93
N MET A 36 -5.84 3.62 -0.37
CA MET A 36 -4.86 3.34 -1.43
C MET A 36 -3.89 4.51 -1.56
N LEU A 37 -2.61 4.22 -1.51
CA LEU A 37 -1.55 5.20 -1.71
C LEU A 37 -1.06 5.18 -3.16
N ALA A 38 -0.30 6.21 -3.53
CA ALA A 38 0.25 6.35 -4.88
C ALA A 38 1.25 5.24 -5.26
N ASN A 39 1.88 4.61 -4.27
CA ASN A 39 2.74 3.44 -4.48
C ASN A 39 1.96 2.12 -4.63
N HIS A 40 0.63 2.16 -4.72
CA HIS A 40 -0.27 1.00 -4.77
C HIS A 40 -0.29 0.10 -3.52
N TYR A 41 0.29 0.56 -2.40
CA TYR A 41 0.09 -0.07 -1.10
C TYR A 41 -1.06 0.62 -0.35
N ILE A 42 -1.64 -0.06 0.63
CA ILE A 42 -2.67 0.50 1.50
C ILE A 42 -2.13 0.88 2.87
N THR A 43 -2.76 1.86 3.51
CA THR A 43 -2.55 2.10 4.94
C THR A 43 -3.13 0.97 5.79
N LYS A 44 -2.41 0.55 6.83
CA LYS A 44 -2.88 -0.47 7.78
C LYS A 44 -2.27 -0.27 9.18
N PRO A 45 -2.94 -0.69 10.26
CA PRO A 45 -2.27 -0.82 11.55
C PRO A 45 -1.25 -1.97 11.50
N VAL A 46 -0.26 -1.92 12.39
CA VAL A 46 0.64 -3.06 12.65
C VAL A 46 0.39 -3.57 14.06
N TYR A 47 0.27 -4.89 14.16
CA TYR A 47 0.04 -5.61 15.41
C TYR A 47 1.22 -6.55 15.68
N ILE A 48 1.58 -6.69 16.95
CA ILE A 48 2.41 -7.80 17.43
C ILE A 48 1.50 -8.69 18.27
N GLY A 49 1.42 -9.96 17.88
CA GLY A 49 0.61 -10.97 18.55
C GLY A 49 1.45 -11.96 19.36
N SER A 50 0.94 -12.41 20.49
CA SER A 50 1.45 -13.58 21.22
C SER A 50 0.50 -14.76 21.01
N ILE A 51 1.04 -15.94 20.72
CA ILE A 51 0.26 -17.17 20.59
C ILE A 51 -0.09 -17.66 22.00
N THR A 52 -1.34 -18.07 22.21
CA THR A 52 -1.85 -18.65 23.46
C THR A 52 -1.90 -20.19 23.40
N ASP A 53 -2.06 -20.84 24.55
CA ASP A 53 -2.06 -22.33 24.64
C ASP A 53 -3.21 -23.00 23.86
N ASP A 54 -4.29 -22.27 23.59
CA ASP A 54 -5.42 -22.70 22.76
C ASP A 54 -5.25 -22.35 21.26
N GLY A 55 -4.10 -21.82 20.87
CA GLY A 55 -3.76 -21.51 19.47
C GLY A 55 -4.33 -20.19 18.95
N GLN A 56 -4.91 -19.36 19.82
CA GLN A 56 -5.35 -18.00 19.50
C GLN A 56 -4.19 -16.99 19.58
N PHE A 57 -4.47 -15.72 19.26
CA PHE A 57 -3.52 -14.63 19.36
C PHE A 57 -4.03 -13.53 20.29
N ASP A 58 -3.22 -13.16 21.27
CA ASP A 58 -3.38 -11.92 22.02
C ASP A 58 -2.61 -10.79 21.35
N VAL A 59 -3.22 -9.61 21.20
CA VAL A 59 -2.52 -8.42 20.71
C VAL A 59 -1.74 -7.81 21.88
N VAL A 60 -0.42 -7.93 21.84
CA VAL A 60 0.48 -7.39 22.89
C VAL A 60 1.02 -6.00 22.56
N TYR A 61 0.92 -5.58 21.29
CA TYR A 61 1.23 -4.23 20.86
C TYR A 61 0.46 -3.87 19.59
N GLN A 62 0.12 -2.58 19.46
CA GLN A 62 -0.47 -1.98 18.28
C GLN A 62 0.18 -0.61 18.01
N THR A 63 0.38 -0.27 16.74
CA THR A 63 0.79 1.08 16.35
C THR A 63 -0.24 2.14 16.75
N PRO A 64 0.16 3.36 17.18
CA PRO A 64 -0.78 4.42 17.59
C PRO A 64 -1.77 4.86 16.50
N GLY A 65 -1.45 4.57 15.24
CA GLY A 65 -2.29 4.86 14.08
C GLY A 65 -1.99 3.92 12.92
N LEU A 66 -2.40 4.35 11.73
CA LEU A 66 -2.14 3.62 10.49
C LEU A 66 -0.72 3.89 10.02
N VAL A 67 -0.06 2.84 9.55
CA VAL A 67 1.24 2.90 8.87
C VAL A 67 0.98 2.95 7.38
N ALA A 68 1.67 3.88 6.69
CA ALA A 68 1.70 3.88 5.23
C ALA A 68 2.53 2.69 4.75
N GLY A 69 1.99 1.89 3.84
CA GLY A 69 2.75 0.77 3.26
C GLY A 69 3.94 1.31 2.47
N ASP A 70 5.09 0.67 2.66
CA ASP A 70 6.30 0.93 1.90
C ASP A 70 6.56 -0.25 0.96
N ALA A 71 6.92 0.05 -0.27
CA ALA A 71 7.19 -0.95 -1.31
C ALA A 71 8.59 -1.53 -1.17
N TRP A 72 9.53 -0.74 -0.65
CA TRP A 72 10.95 -1.05 -0.66
C TRP A 72 11.53 -0.97 0.74
N SER A 73 12.56 -1.78 1.00
CA SER A 73 13.24 -1.77 2.29
C SER A 73 14.41 -0.80 2.27
N ASP A 74 14.44 0.12 3.24
CA ASP A 74 15.59 1.01 3.51
C ASP A 74 16.85 0.26 3.94
N TYR A 75 16.70 -1.00 4.38
CA TYR A 75 17.77 -1.78 4.99
C TYR A 75 18.47 -2.76 4.03
N LEU A 76 17.89 -3.00 2.86
CA LEU A 76 18.50 -3.82 1.83
C LEU A 76 19.16 -2.92 0.79
N SER A 77 20.46 -3.06 0.57
CA SER A 77 21.21 -2.19 -0.34
C SER A 77 20.64 -2.14 -1.76
N SER A 78 20.01 -3.22 -2.22
CA SER A 78 19.38 -3.31 -3.54
C SER A 78 18.08 -2.51 -3.65
N SER A 79 17.34 -2.29 -2.54
CA SER A 79 16.05 -1.60 -2.56
C SER A 79 16.06 -0.25 -1.85
N ALA A 80 17.07 0.04 -1.04
CA ALA A 80 17.17 1.29 -0.29
C ALA A 80 17.04 2.57 -1.15
N PRO A 81 17.51 2.62 -2.42
CA PRO A 81 17.30 3.82 -3.24
C PRO A 81 15.99 3.81 -4.04
N LEU A 82 15.16 2.78 -3.93
CA LEU A 82 13.96 2.62 -4.73
C LEU A 82 12.75 3.28 -4.06
N ILE A 83 11.93 3.95 -4.86
CA ILE A 83 10.59 4.41 -4.47
C ILE A 83 9.57 3.93 -5.50
N SER A 84 8.30 3.86 -5.10
CA SER A 84 7.18 3.57 -5.98
C SER A 84 6.21 4.75 -6.02
N ASP A 85 5.81 5.17 -7.22
CA ASP A 85 4.73 6.11 -7.46
C ASP A 85 4.12 5.87 -8.84
N TRP A 86 2.89 5.37 -8.84
CA TRP A 86 2.15 5.03 -10.05
C TRP A 86 1.42 6.22 -10.67
N ARG A 87 1.52 7.41 -10.09
CA ARG A 87 0.93 8.61 -10.67
C ARG A 87 1.76 9.08 -11.86
N LYS A 88 1.07 9.47 -12.93
CA LYS A 88 1.69 10.10 -14.09
C LYS A 88 2.29 11.47 -13.67
N PRO A 89 3.48 11.84 -14.15
CA PRO A 89 4.23 11.17 -15.22
C PRO A 89 5.20 10.07 -14.76
N LEU A 90 5.38 9.83 -13.47
CA LEU A 90 6.37 8.88 -12.97
C LEU A 90 6.00 7.44 -13.29
N ALA A 91 4.77 7.03 -12.95
CA ALA A 91 4.16 5.75 -13.31
C ALA A 91 5.12 4.54 -13.17
N CYS A 92 5.77 4.42 -12.00
CA CYS A 92 6.85 3.47 -11.77
C CYS A 92 6.78 2.83 -10.37
N GLY A 93 6.98 1.51 -10.30
CA GLY A 93 7.14 0.70 -9.11
C GLY A 93 8.57 0.73 -8.54
N GLU A 94 9.58 0.57 -9.38
CA GLU A 94 11.00 0.55 -9.04
C GLU A 94 11.74 1.80 -9.54
N PHE A 95 11.35 2.98 -9.06
CA PHE A 95 12.08 4.21 -9.42
C PHE A 95 13.32 4.37 -8.54
N ASN A 96 14.50 4.30 -9.16
CA ASN A 96 15.76 4.46 -8.46
C ASN A 96 16.12 5.94 -8.32
N THR A 97 16.08 6.43 -7.09
CA THR A 97 16.34 7.84 -6.76
C THR A 97 17.79 8.27 -6.98
N ASN A 98 18.74 7.34 -7.07
CA ASN A 98 20.15 7.67 -7.33
C ASN A 98 20.42 7.96 -8.81
N ASN A 99 19.81 7.19 -9.72
CA ASN A 99 20.07 7.29 -11.15
C ASN A 99 18.88 7.90 -11.95
N HIS A 100 17.76 8.15 -11.27
CA HIS A 100 16.51 8.67 -11.82
C HIS A 100 15.92 7.82 -12.96
N LYS A 101 16.03 6.49 -12.87
CA LYS A 101 15.46 5.56 -13.84
C LYS A 101 14.37 4.71 -13.19
N CYS A 102 13.36 4.40 -13.99
CA CYS A 102 12.44 3.31 -13.67
C CYS A 102 13.11 1.99 -14.05
N GLU A 103 13.22 1.08 -13.09
CA GLU A 103 13.88 -0.22 -13.23
C GLU A 103 12.88 -1.38 -13.38
N ASP A 104 11.58 -1.09 -13.28
CA ASP A 104 10.50 -2.04 -13.58
C ASP A 104 10.64 -2.60 -15.01
N PRO A 105 10.38 -3.90 -15.23
CA PRO A 105 10.34 -4.51 -16.55
C PRO A 105 9.16 -4.06 -17.44
#